data_AF-A0A520HV73-F1
#
_entry.id   AF-A0A520HV73-F1
#
_cell.length_a   1.000
_cell.length_b   1.000
_cell.length_c   1.000
_cell.angle_alpha   90.00
_cell.angle_beta   90.00
_cell.angle_gamma   90.00
#
_symmetry.space_group_name_H-M   'P 1'
#
loop_
_entity.id
_entity.type
_entity.pdbx_description
1 polymer ?
#
loop_
_entity_poly.entity_id
_entity_poly.type
_entity_poly.pdbx_seq_one_letter_code
_entity_poly.pdbx_strand_id
1 'polypeptide(L)'
;MVNLRPHILKWNAPGTPAGETPEGYPIPGTPGEEVEQPCRFHSDRSKMLKNEDSTEILQVGKIRLSKGDAVPHLWASVLVVDEAGNEVYSGTVKNRFVGQLSGGWVEV
;
A
#
# COMPACT_ATOMS: atom_id res chain seq x y z
N MET A 1 -5.58 -13.02 24.55
CA MET A 1 -6.00 -12.46 23.24
C MET A 1 -4.79 -12.49 22.32
N VAL A 2 -4.87 -13.16 21.17
CA VAL A 2 -3.79 -13.14 20.17
C VAL A 2 -3.92 -11.85 19.38
N ASN A 3 -2.93 -10.95 19.48
CA ASN A 3 -2.92 -9.74 18.66
C ASN A 3 -2.70 -10.15 17.20
N LEU A 4 -3.77 -10.12 16.41
CA LEU A 4 -3.72 -10.51 15.00
C LEU A 4 -3.04 -9.44 14.12
N ARG A 5 -2.74 -8.25 14.67
CA ARG A 5 -2.17 -7.08 13.96
C ARG A 5 -1.19 -6.29 14.82
N PRO A 6 0.00 -6.83 15.08
CA PRO A 6 1.00 -6.15 15.90
C PRO A 6 1.80 -5.09 15.13
N HIS A 7 1.32 -4.62 13.97
CA HIS A 7 2.05 -3.68 13.13
C HIS A 7 1.14 -2.54 12.67
N ILE A 8 1.75 -1.38 12.41
CA ILE A 8 1.09 -0.20 11.86
C ILE A 8 1.73 0.11 10.52
N LEU A 9 0.91 0.17 9.47
CA LEU A 9 1.29 0.60 8.14
C LEU A 9 1.08 2.12 8.04
N LYS A 10 2.11 2.84 7.61
CA LYS A 10 2.08 4.29 7.33
C LYS A 10 2.40 4.55 5.88
N TRP A 11 1.64 5.42 5.23
CA TRP A 11 1.93 5.89 3.88
C TRP A 11 1.25 7.23 3.59
N ASN A 12 1.72 7.92 2.56
CA ASN A 12 1.07 9.13 2.08
C ASN A 12 0.02 8.76 1.02
N ALA A 13 -1.24 9.11 1.29
CA ALA A 13 -2.30 9.03 0.28
C ALA A 13 -1.98 10.00 -0.87
N PRO A 14 -2.38 9.67 -2.11
CA PRO A 14 -2.28 10.64 -3.19
C PRO A 14 -3.20 11.83 -2.87
N GLY A 15 -2.64 13.04 -2.88
CA GLY A 15 -3.42 14.27 -2.78
C GLY A 15 -4.33 14.46 -3.98
N THR A 16 -5.23 15.44 -3.91
CA THR A 16 -5.98 15.84 -5.11
C THR A 16 -5.13 16.83 -5.90
N PRO A 17 -4.92 16.63 -7.21
CA PRO A 17 -4.27 17.63 -8.04
C PRO A 17 -5.14 18.89 -8.09
N ALA A 18 -4.49 20.05 -8.17
CA ALA A 18 -5.22 21.28 -8.48
C ALA A 18 -5.91 21.13 -9.83
N GLY A 19 -7.18 21.53 -9.91
CA GLY A 19 -8.01 21.37 -11.10
C GLY A 19 -8.76 22.65 -11.42
N GLU A 20 -9.66 22.59 -12.40
CA GLU A 20 -10.64 23.64 -12.68
C GLU A 20 -12.04 23.03 -12.70
N THR A 21 -13.04 23.76 -12.19
CA THR A 21 -14.45 23.36 -12.36
C THR A 21 -14.86 23.52 -13.84
N PRO A 22 -15.95 22.89 -14.28
CA PRO A 22 -16.50 23.12 -15.62
C PRO A 22 -16.84 24.58 -15.92
N GLU A 23 -17.02 25.42 -14.89
CA GLU A 23 -17.24 26.87 -15.02
C GLU A 23 -15.93 27.70 -15.01
N GLY A 24 -14.75 27.07 -14.95
CA GLY A 24 -13.45 27.74 -15.04
C GLY A 24 -12.91 28.29 -13.72
N TYR A 25 -13.41 27.84 -12.57
CA TYR A 25 -12.86 28.24 -11.27
C TYR A 25 -11.72 27.32 -10.85
N PRO A 26 -10.58 27.87 -10.37
CA PRO A 26 -9.47 27.05 -9.90
C PRO A 26 -9.85 26.30 -8.61
N ILE A 27 -9.66 24.98 -8.63
CA ILE A 27 -9.80 24.10 -7.48
C ILE A 27 -8.40 23.93 -6.88
N PRO A 28 -8.14 24.42 -5.65
CA PRO A 28 -6.86 24.20 -5.00
C PRO A 28 -6.65 22.70 -4.75
N GLY A 29 -5.46 22.20 -5.07
CA GLY A 29 -5.11 20.80 -4.78
C GLY A 29 -4.93 20.60 -3.28
N THR A 30 -5.44 19.49 -2.74
CA THR A 30 -5.21 19.13 -1.35
C THR A 30 -3.97 18.25 -1.24
N PRO A 31 -3.01 18.56 -0.34
CA PRO A 31 -1.89 17.65 -0.08
C PRO A 31 -2.40 16.28 0.38
N GLY A 32 -1.64 15.25 0.02
CA GLY A 32 -1.92 13.88 0.46
C GLY A 32 -1.87 13.77 1.98
N GLU A 33 -2.83 13.04 2.56
CA GLU A 33 -2.87 12.79 3.99
C GLU A 33 -1.96 11.62 4.36
N GLU A 34 -1.26 11.71 5.50
CA GLU A 34 -0.55 10.57 6.06
C GLU A 34 -1.58 9.62 6.66
N VAL A 35 -1.65 8.41 6.12
CA VAL A 35 -2.60 7.39 6.54
C VAL A 35 -1.86 6.35 7.38
N GLU A 36 -2.34 6.14 8.60
CA GLU A 36 -1.86 5.11 9.50
C GLU A 36 -2.94 4.05 9.72
N GLN A 37 -2.62 2.78 9.49
CA GLN A 37 -3.58 1.69 9.66
C GLN A 37 -2.97 0.43 10.28
N PRO A 38 -3.73 -0.29 11.13
CA PRO A 38 -3.26 -1.53 11.72
C PRO A 38 -3.16 -2.62 10.65
N CYS A 39 -1.98 -3.22 10.52
CA CYS A 39 -1.68 -4.24 9.53
C CYS A 39 -1.02 -5.46 10.16
N ARG A 40 -0.87 -6.51 9.35
CA ARG A 40 0.00 -7.64 9.69
C ARG A 40 1.05 -7.83 8.61
N PHE A 41 2.30 -7.56 8.95
CA PHE A 41 3.44 -7.81 8.07
C PHE A 41 3.95 -9.25 8.22
N HIS A 42 4.26 -9.85 7.08
CA HIS A 42 4.84 -11.19 6.94
C HIS A 42 6.15 -11.06 6.17
N SER A 43 7.29 -11.05 6.88
CA SER A 43 8.63 -10.95 6.32
C SER A 43 9.11 -12.23 5.62
N ASP A 44 8.51 -13.37 5.97
CA ASP A 44 8.85 -14.71 5.49
C ASP A 44 8.46 -14.98 4.03
N ARG A 45 7.70 -14.07 3.41
CA ARG A 45 7.22 -14.23 2.04
C ARG A 45 7.94 -13.32 1.09
N SER A 46 8.84 -13.90 0.30
CA SER A 46 9.37 -13.29 -0.91
C SER A 46 8.77 -13.97 -2.15
N LYS A 47 8.41 -13.19 -3.16
CA LYS A 47 8.00 -13.70 -4.47
C LYS A 47 8.81 -12.98 -5.53
N MET A 48 9.50 -13.76 -6.35
CA MET A 48 10.20 -13.24 -7.52
C MET A 48 9.20 -13.11 -8.65
N LEU A 49 9.05 -11.90 -9.17
CA LEU A 49 8.18 -11.57 -10.30
C LEU A 49 9.08 -11.14 -11.46
N LYS A 50 8.80 -11.63 -12.67
CA LYS A 50 9.44 -11.09 -13.87
C LYS A 50 8.49 -10.07 -14.48
N ASN A 51 9.01 -8.86 -14.73
CA ASN A 51 8.28 -7.84 -15.48
C ASN A 51 8.31 -8.14 -16.99
N GLU A 52 7.55 -7.40 -17.80
CA GLU A 52 7.55 -7.53 -19.27
C GLU A 52 8.97 -7.40 -19.88
N ASP A 53 9.81 -6.54 -19.31
CA ASP A 53 11.22 -6.37 -19.71
C ASP A 53 12.17 -7.46 -19.17
N SER A 54 11.66 -8.61 -18.72
CA SER A 54 12.42 -9.68 -18.05
C SER A 54 13.21 -9.24 -16.80
N THR A 55 12.92 -8.05 -16.26
CA THR A 55 13.53 -7.56 -15.03
C THR A 55 12.96 -8.32 -13.84
N GLU A 56 13.85 -8.87 -13.02
CA GLU A 56 13.49 -9.65 -11.83
C GLU A 56 13.18 -8.71 -10.66
N ILE A 57 11.89 -8.62 -10.33
CA ILE A 57 11.39 -7.85 -9.20
C ILE A 57 11.22 -8.80 -8.02
N LEU A 58 12.06 -8.64 -7.01
CA LEU A 58 11.85 -9.30 -5.72
C LEU A 58 10.76 -8.56 -4.93
N GLN A 59 9.58 -9.15 -4.84
CA GLN A 59 8.56 -8.72 -3.88
C GLN A 59 8.95 -9.29 -2.51
N VAL A 60 9.36 -8.43 -1.59
CA VAL A 60 9.71 -8.81 -0.22
C VAL A 60 8.59 -8.36 0.71
N GLY A 61 8.08 -9.29 1.51
CA GLY A 61 7.10 -8.98 2.53
C GLY A 61 5.67 -9.00 2.00
N LYS A 62 4.74 -9.49 2.81
CA LYS A 62 3.30 -9.40 2.55
C LYS A 62 2.62 -8.64 3.69
N ILE A 63 2.03 -7.51 3.36
CA ILE A 63 1.21 -6.72 4.29
C ILE A 63 -0.25 -7.18 4.12
N ARG A 64 -0.89 -7.60 5.21
CA ARG A 64 -2.32 -7.93 5.25
C ARG A 64 -3.10 -6.81 5.94
N LEU A 65 -4.15 -6.35 5.28
CA LEU A 65 -5.10 -5.32 5.74
C LEU A 65 -6.51 -5.91 5.82
N SER A 66 -7.44 -5.25 6.51
CA SER A 66 -8.85 -5.67 6.53
C SER A 66 -9.55 -5.39 5.22
N LYS A 67 -10.68 -6.08 5.03
CA LYS A 67 -11.67 -5.63 4.05
C LYS A 67 -12.20 -4.25 4.47
N GLY A 68 -12.12 -3.28 3.56
CA GLY A 68 -12.57 -1.91 3.79
C GLY A 68 -11.48 -0.94 4.27
N ASP A 69 -10.30 -1.45 4.64
CA ASP A 69 -9.15 -0.60 4.96
C ASP A 69 -8.62 0.07 3.69
N ALA A 70 -7.99 1.23 3.87
CA ALA A 70 -7.41 1.96 2.77
C ALA A 70 -6.14 1.22 2.33
N VAL A 71 -5.97 1.05 1.03
CA VAL A 71 -4.80 0.34 0.50
C VAL A 71 -3.91 1.37 -0.21
N PRO A 72 -2.60 1.41 0.08
CA PRO A 72 -1.70 2.31 -0.62
C PRO A 72 -1.79 2.15 -2.13
N HIS A 73 -1.54 3.24 -2.86
CA HIS A 73 -1.47 3.21 -4.31
C HIS A 73 -0.25 2.41 -4.79
N LEU A 74 -0.27 1.93 -6.03
CA LEU A 74 0.92 1.33 -6.64
C LEU A 74 2.03 2.37 -6.68
N TRP A 75 3.25 1.96 -6.38
CA TRP A 75 4.44 2.80 -6.26
C TRP A 75 4.45 3.76 -5.06
N ALA A 76 3.48 3.68 -4.16
CA ALA A 76 3.52 4.38 -2.89
C ALA A 76 4.69 3.87 -2.04
N SER A 77 5.41 4.79 -1.41
CA SER A 77 6.32 4.45 -0.31
C SER A 77 5.50 4.13 0.93
N VAL A 78 5.76 2.96 1.52
CA VAL A 78 5.13 2.47 2.74
C VAL A 78 6.18 2.22 3.81
N LEU A 79 5.81 2.52 5.05
CA LEU A 79 6.56 2.21 6.25
C LEU A 79 5.70 1.30 7.14
N VAL A 80 6.29 0.24 7.67
CA VAL A 80 5.65 -0.63 8.65
C VAL A 80 6.43 -0.53 9.94
N VAL A 81 5.74 -0.19 11.02
CA VAL A 81 6.29 -0.16 12.38
C VAL A 81 5.63 -1.21 13.26
N ASP A 82 6.33 -1.70 14.27
CA ASP A 82 5.73 -2.55 15.32
C ASP A 82 4.96 -1.72 16.36
N GLU A 83 4.28 -2.37 17.31
CA GLU A 83 3.57 -1.68 18.41
C GLU A 83 4.49 -0.88 19.34
N ALA A 84 5.80 -1.15 19.32
CA ALA A 84 6.81 -0.41 20.08
C ALA A 84 7.37 0.79 19.30
N GLY A 85 6.94 0.99 18.06
CA GLY A 85 7.39 2.08 17.18
C GLY A 85 8.69 1.81 16.42
N ASN A 86 9.21 0.57 16.43
CA ASN A 86 10.39 0.21 15.66
C ASN A 86 10.01 -0.07 14.20
N GLU A 87 10.87 0.37 13.27
CA GLU A 87 10.73 0.05 11.85
C GLU A 87 10.94 -1.45 11.60
N VAL A 88 9.89 -2.11 11.09
CA VAL A 88 9.92 -3.52 10.70
C VAL A 88 10.16 -3.66 9.20
N TYR A 89 9.66 -2.72 8.40
CA TYR A 89 9.84 -2.72 6.95
C TYR A 89 9.63 -1.33 6.36
N SER A 90 10.44 -0.98 5.37
CA SER A 90 10.24 0.20 4.53
C SER A 90 10.43 -0.21 3.07
N GLY A 91 9.56 0.27 2.19
CA GLY A 91 9.64 -0.08 0.78
C GLY A 91 8.54 0.53 -0.08
N THR A 92 8.52 0.13 -1.34
CA THR A 92 7.55 0.64 -2.33
C THR A 92 6.52 -0.42 -2.67
N VAL A 93 5.25 -0.03 -2.76
CA VAL A 93 4.15 -0.95 -3.09
C VAL A 93 4.19 -1.31 -4.57
N LYS A 94 4.74 -2.47 -4.90
CA LYS A 94 4.82 -2.95 -6.29
C LYS A 94 3.57 -3.69 -6.76
N ASN A 95 2.71 -4.12 -5.85
CA ASN A 95 1.49 -4.86 -6.19
C ASN A 95 0.39 -4.60 -5.15
N ARG A 96 -0.86 -4.47 -5.60
CA ARG A 96 -2.02 -4.13 -4.78
C ARG A 96 -3.18 -5.09 -5.05
N PHE A 97 -3.71 -5.71 -4.00
CA PHE A 97 -4.89 -6.58 -4.09
C PHE A 97 -5.99 -6.03 -3.18
N VAL A 98 -7.00 -5.39 -3.78
CA VAL A 98 -8.17 -4.87 -3.05
C VAL A 98 -9.23 -5.97 -3.02
N GLY A 99 -9.49 -6.55 -1.84
CA GLY A 99 -10.71 -7.32 -1.59
C GLY A 99 -10.73 -8.83 -1.91
N GLN A 100 -9.59 -9.53 -2.04
CA GLN A 100 -9.63 -10.93 -2.49
C GLN A 100 -9.29 -11.96 -1.38
N LEU A 101 -10.30 -12.72 -0.95
CA LEU A 101 -10.19 -14.17 -0.72
C LEU A 101 -10.49 -14.87 -2.06
N SER A 102 -9.79 -15.98 -2.32
CA SER A 102 -9.82 -16.86 -3.52
C SER A 102 -8.99 -16.42 -4.73
N GLY A 103 -8.08 -17.28 -5.20
CA GLY A 103 -7.19 -17.01 -6.32
C GLY A 103 -7.91 -16.79 -7.64
N GLY A 104 -7.26 -16.00 -8.49
CA GLY A 104 -7.71 -15.71 -9.85
C GLY A 104 -6.87 -14.57 -10.38
N TRP A 105 -5.98 -14.88 -11.31
CA TRP A 105 -5.27 -13.91 -12.14
C TRP A 105 -6.26 -13.33 -13.14
N VAL A 106 -6.22 -12.03 -13.39
CA VAL A 106 -6.83 -11.43 -14.58
C VAL A 106 -5.67 -10.86 -15.39
N GLU A 107 -5.37 -11.51 -16.51
CA GLU A 107 -4.58 -10.96 -17.60
C GLU A 107 -5.47 -9.96 -18.36
N VAL A 108 -4.89 -8.82 -18.75
CA VAL A 108 -5.46 -7.89 -19.75
C VAL A 108 -4.69 -8.06 -21.04
#